data_AF-A0A1F8H8N3-F1
#
_entry.id   AF-A0A1F8H8N3-F1
#
_cell.length_a   1.000
_cell.length_b   1.000
_cell.length_c   1.000
_cell.angle_alpha   90.00
_cell.angle_beta   90.00
_cell.angle_gamma   90.00
#
_symmetry.space_group_name_H-M   'P 1'
#
loop_
_entity.id
_entity.type
_entity.pdbx_description
1 polymer ?
#
loop_
_entity_poly.entity_id
_entity_poly.type
_entity_poly.pdbx_seq_one_letter_code
_entity_poly.pdbx_strand_id
1 'polypeptide(L)'
;MRRFKTKRLLWILSLAPIALVANLLLTIIFVYFVLVFDIYLNTEKLSKIDNSMNAFCQNVAHNSIFTKGQVVFRVDRGTLLYRLHPYISGGGDPYGYAPFFIFPHHRTIILAEEVLKTNNLALKSIVAHEMGHIQGGLKHFGPKKEMEQYANDFAKKITKPSLKKEPHE
;
A
#
# COMPACT_ATOMS: atom_id res chain seq x y z
N MET A 1 1.75 -19.37 -55.92
CA MET A 1 2.74 -19.33 -54.81
C MET A 1 2.84 -18.01 -54.03
N ARG A 2 2.72 -16.80 -54.62
CA ARG A 2 2.85 -15.52 -53.87
C ARG A 2 1.77 -15.28 -52.79
N ARG A 3 0.49 -15.55 -53.07
CA ARG A 3 -0.65 -15.34 -52.13
C ARG A 3 -0.54 -16.13 -50.81
N PHE A 4 0.06 -17.32 -50.82
CA PHE A 4 0.24 -18.15 -49.62
C PHE A 4 1.30 -17.58 -48.67
N LYS A 5 2.36 -16.97 -49.22
CA LYS A 5 3.40 -16.31 -48.42
C LYS A 5 2.88 -15.04 -47.75
N THR A 6 2.05 -14.25 -48.43
CA THR A 6 1.45 -13.02 -47.87
C THR A 6 0.44 -13.32 -46.77
N LYS A 7 -0.42 -14.34 -46.92
CA LYS A 7 -1.36 -14.78 -45.87
C LYS A 7 -0.64 -15.29 -44.62
N ARG A 8 0.44 -16.07 -44.79
CA ARG A 8 1.24 -16.58 -43.66
C ARG A 8 1.99 -15.45 -42.93
N LEU A 9 2.51 -14.46 -43.68
CA LEU A 9 3.15 -13.28 -43.09
C LEU A 9 2.15 -12.42 -42.30
N LEU A 10 0.96 -12.16 -42.85
CA LEU A 10 -0.12 -11.44 -42.17
C LEU A 10 -0.60 -12.17 -40.90
N TRP A 11 -0.65 -13.50 -40.92
CA TRP A 11 -1.03 -14.30 -39.76
C TRP A 11 0.05 -14.30 -38.66
N ILE A 12 1.33 -14.36 -39.02
CA ILE A 12 2.44 -14.21 -38.06
C ILE A 12 2.45 -12.79 -37.47
N LEU A 13 2.24 -11.77 -38.32
CA LEU A 13 2.13 -10.37 -37.90
C LEU A 13 0.91 -10.11 -37.01
N SER A 14 -0.18 -10.85 -37.15
CA SER A 14 -1.33 -10.75 -36.24
C SER A 14 -1.15 -11.54 -34.94
N LEU A 15 -0.32 -12.59 -34.92
CA LEU A 15 -0.05 -13.40 -33.73
C LEU A 15 1.03 -12.81 -32.80
N ALA A 16 2.03 -12.14 -33.36
CA ALA A 16 3.12 -11.58 -32.55
C ALA A 16 2.63 -10.53 -31.51
N PRO A 17 1.71 -9.60 -31.83
CA PRO A 17 1.11 -8.71 -30.84
C PRO A 17 0.30 -9.45 -29.78
N ILE A 18 -0.43 -10.51 -30.17
CA ILE A 18 -1.21 -11.35 -29.24
C ILE A 18 -0.28 -12.03 -28.24
N ALA A 19 0.81 -12.65 -28.73
CA ALA A 19 1.80 -13.29 -27.88
C ALA A 19 2.49 -12.29 -26.95
N LEU A 20 2.80 -11.09 -27.42
CA LEU A 20 3.37 -10.02 -26.60
C LEU A 20 2.42 -9.60 -25.48
N VAL A 21 1.15 -9.33 -25.79
CA VAL A 21 0.13 -8.95 -24.80
C VAL A 21 -0.08 -10.09 -23.79
N ALA A 22 -0.15 -11.34 -24.25
CA ALA A 22 -0.30 -12.50 -23.37
C ALA A 22 0.88 -12.65 -22.40
N ASN A 23 2.12 -12.49 -22.88
CA ASN A 23 3.32 -12.53 -22.04
C ASN A 23 3.39 -11.37 -21.05
N LEU A 24 2.98 -10.17 -21.46
CA LEU A 24 2.88 -9.02 -20.57
C LEU A 24 1.87 -9.27 -19.44
N LEU A 25 0.68 -9.76 -19.78
CA LEU A 25 -0.34 -10.12 -18.80
C LEU A 25 0.14 -11.22 -17.84
N LEU A 26 0.76 -12.28 -18.38
CA LEU A 26 1.32 -13.35 -17.56
C LEU A 26 2.39 -12.83 -16.60
N THR A 27 3.26 -11.94 -17.07
CA THR A 27 4.31 -11.32 -16.24
C THR A 27 3.71 -10.45 -15.15
N ILE A 28 2.70 -9.62 -15.47
CA ILE A 28 2.00 -8.78 -14.48
C ILE A 28 1.35 -9.65 -13.40
N ILE A 29 0.67 -10.73 -13.80
CA ILE A 29 0.04 -11.68 -12.86
C ILE A 29 1.10 -12.35 -12.00
N PHE A 30 2.22 -12.79 -12.59
CA PHE A 30 3.30 -13.42 -11.84
C PHE A 30 3.91 -12.45 -10.81
N VAL A 31 4.24 -11.21 -11.22
CA VAL A 31 4.74 -10.17 -10.32
C VAL A 31 3.74 -9.88 -9.21
N TYR A 32 2.45 -9.81 -9.53
CA TYR A 32 1.40 -9.64 -8.53
C TYR A 32 1.43 -10.75 -7.47
N PHE A 33 1.50 -12.03 -7.88
CA PHE A 33 1.60 -13.13 -6.94
C PHE A 33 2.88 -13.09 -6.10
N VAL A 34 4.03 -12.77 -6.71
CA VAL A 34 5.30 -12.59 -5.99
C VAL A 34 5.14 -11.55 -4.88
N LEU A 35 4.52 -10.40 -5.16
CA LEU A 35 4.29 -9.36 -4.14
C LEU A 35 3.32 -9.83 -3.04
N VAL A 36 2.25 -10.55 -3.37
CA VAL A 36 1.31 -11.10 -2.38
C VAL A 36 2.01 -12.05 -1.41
N PHE A 37 2.82 -12.97 -1.95
CA PHE A 37 3.57 -13.94 -1.17
C PHE A 37 4.70 -13.29 -0.37
N ASP A 38 5.43 -12.35 -0.97
CA ASP A 38 6.49 -11.61 -0.29
C ASP A 38 5.94 -10.88 0.94
N ILE A 39 4.84 -10.14 0.80
CA ILE A 39 4.18 -9.51 1.95
C ILE A 39 3.76 -10.56 2.98
N TYR A 40 3.16 -11.67 2.57
CA TYR A 40 2.68 -12.69 3.50
C TYR A 40 3.83 -13.32 4.34
N LEU A 41 4.94 -13.64 3.68
CA LEU A 41 6.10 -14.33 4.27
C LEU A 41 7.02 -13.39 5.04
N ASN A 42 7.24 -12.17 4.54
CA ASN A 42 8.24 -11.23 5.05
C ASN A 42 7.63 -10.09 5.88
N THR A 43 6.42 -10.29 6.39
CA THR A 43 5.83 -9.41 7.40
C THR A 43 5.17 -10.22 8.49
N GLU A 44 5.04 -9.65 9.67
CA GLU A 44 4.42 -10.32 10.82
C GLU A 44 3.27 -9.46 11.38
N LYS A 45 2.18 -10.09 11.82
CA LYS A 45 1.05 -9.34 12.40
C LYS A 45 1.50 -8.61 13.67
N LEU A 46 1.22 -7.30 13.75
CA LEU A 46 1.62 -6.49 14.91
C LEU A 46 1.04 -7.04 16.22
N SER A 47 -0.19 -7.57 16.20
CA SER A 47 -0.82 -8.20 17.37
C SER A 47 -0.10 -9.45 17.89
N LYS A 48 0.83 -10.05 17.13
CA LYS A 48 1.66 -11.15 17.62
C LYS A 48 2.96 -10.68 18.27
N ILE A 49 3.40 -9.47 17.91
CA ILE A 49 4.66 -8.88 18.38
C ILE A 49 4.40 -8.02 19.60
N ASP A 50 3.44 -7.09 19.50
CA ASP A 50 3.09 -6.14 20.55
C ASP A 50 1.58 -5.84 20.52
N ASN A 51 0.86 -6.40 21.48
CA ASN A 51 -0.58 -6.21 21.62
C ASN A 51 -0.96 -4.77 22.00
N SER A 52 -0.14 -4.09 22.81
CA SER A 52 -0.40 -2.71 23.25
C SER A 52 -0.30 -1.77 22.06
N MET A 53 0.79 -1.91 21.28
CA MET A 53 1.00 -1.11 20.09
C MET A 53 -0.05 -1.42 19.01
N ASN A 54 -0.42 -2.69 18.84
CA ASN A 54 -1.52 -3.05 17.96
C ASN A 54 -2.83 -2.38 18.39
N ALA A 55 -3.18 -2.40 19.69
CA ALA A 55 -4.39 -1.75 20.19
C ALA A 55 -4.36 -0.23 19.94
N PHE A 56 -3.21 0.41 20.14
CA PHE A 56 -3.02 1.82 19.80
C PHE A 56 -3.29 2.09 18.31
N CYS A 57 -2.64 1.36 17.40
CA CYS A 57 -2.83 1.50 15.97
C CYS A 57 -4.29 1.23 15.54
N GLN A 58 -4.91 0.21 16.14
CA GLN A 58 -6.34 -0.08 15.93
C GLN A 58 -7.20 1.09 16.39
N ASN A 59 -6.96 1.70 17.55
CA ASN A 59 -7.73 2.87 18.00
C ASN A 59 -7.62 4.06 17.04
N VAL A 60 -6.46 4.26 16.40
CA VAL A 60 -6.31 5.25 15.32
C VAL A 60 -7.15 4.86 14.10
N ALA A 61 -7.16 3.57 13.73
CA ALA A 61 -7.95 3.04 12.62
C ALA A 61 -9.47 3.09 12.83
N HIS A 62 -9.93 2.99 14.08
CA HIS A 62 -11.34 3.12 14.47
C HIS A 62 -11.83 4.58 14.48
N ASN A 63 -11.16 5.48 13.78
CA ASN A 63 -11.61 6.85 13.60
C ASN A 63 -12.81 6.92 12.62
N SER A 64 -13.84 7.69 12.97
CA SER A 64 -15.08 7.82 12.18
C SER A 64 -14.88 8.41 10.78
N ILE A 65 -13.77 9.11 10.53
CA ILE A 65 -13.43 9.67 9.21
C ILE A 65 -13.00 8.56 8.24
N PHE A 66 -12.48 7.45 8.75
CA PHE A 66 -12.04 6.33 7.94
C PHE A 66 -13.21 5.37 7.66
N THR A 67 -13.47 5.11 6.37
CA THR A 67 -14.69 4.38 5.95
C THR A 67 -14.41 3.06 5.24
N LYS A 68 -13.15 2.62 5.16
CA LYS A 68 -12.77 1.40 4.43
C LYS A 68 -12.83 0.11 5.26
N GLY A 69 -13.41 0.17 6.47
CA GLY A 69 -13.59 -0.99 7.35
C GLY A 69 -12.32 -1.31 8.15
N GLN A 70 -12.16 -2.57 8.57
CA GLN A 70 -11.05 -2.94 9.45
C GLN A 70 -9.70 -2.91 8.74
N VAL A 71 -8.68 -2.39 9.45
CA VAL A 71 -7.28 -2.36 9.01
C VAL A 71 -6.49 -3.44 9.74
N VAL A 72 -5.60 -4.11 9.02
CA VAL A 72 -4.64 -5.06 9.60
C VAL A 72 -3.29 -4.37 9.71
N PHE A 73 -2.67 -4.42 10.89
CA PHE A 73 -1.32 -3.91 11.11
C PHE A 73 -0.31 -5.04 11.07
N ARG A 74 0.76 -4.83 10.30
CA ARG A 74 1.89 -5.75 10.20
C ARG A 74 3.19 -4.98 10.34
N VAL A 75 4.24 -5.70 10.71
CA VAL A 75 5.60 -5.19 10.82
C VAL A 75 6.41 -5.81 9.69
N ASP A 76 7.15 -4.97 8.99
CA ASP A 76 8.06 -5.39 7.94
C ASP A 76 9.23 -6.19 8.53
N ARG A 77 9.55 -7.34 7.93
CA ARG A 77 10.69 -8.21 8.31
C ARG A 77 11.65 -8.40 7.14
N GLY A 78 11.68 -7.45 6.22
CA GLY A 78 12.46 -7.50 4.99
C GLY A 78 11.61 -7.89 3.79
N THR A 79 10.56 -7.13 3.49
CA THR A 79 9.86 -7.27 2.21
C THR A 79 10.73 -6.79 1.05
N LEU A 80 10.42 -7.25 -0.17
CA LEU A 80 11.04 -6.74 -1.39
C LEU A 80 10.81 -5.24 -1.54
N LEU A 81 9.62 -4.75 -1.22
CA LEU A 81 9.30 -3.33 -1.31
C LEU A 81 10.20 -2.49 -0.39
N TYR A 82 10.37 -2.90 0.87
CA TYR A 82 11.27 -2.23 1.81
C TYR A 82 12.72 -2.25 1.31
N ARG A 83 13.24 -3.41 0.88
CA ARG A 83 14.61 -3.54 0.37
C ARG A 83 14.89 -2.74 -0.90
N LEU A 84 13.91 -2.66 -1.79
CA LEU A 84 14.05 -1.93 -3.06
C LEU A 84 13.81 -0.43 -2.89
N HIS A 85 13.17 -0.01 -1.81
CA HIS A 85 12.76 1.37 -1.58
C HIS A 85 13.90 2.39 -1.78
N PRO A 86 15.12 2.23 -1.22
CA PRO A 86 16.21 3.18 -1.41
C PRO A 86 16.58 3.42 -2.87
N TYR A 87 16.42 2.42 -3.73
CA TYR A 87 16.76 2.49 -5.16
C TYR A 87 15.66 3.10 -6.02
N ILE A 88 14.41 3.02 -5.58
CA ILE A 88 13.24 3.45 -6.36
C ILE A 88 12.64 4.78 -5.90
N SER A 89 12.86 5.17 -4.63
CA SER A 89 12.23 6.36 -4.03
C SER A 89 13.17 7.54 -3.85
N GLY A 90 14.48 7.36 -4.08
CA GLY A 90 15.48 8.43 -3.94
C GLY A 90 16.02 8.61 -2.53
N GLY A 91 15.94 7.59 -1.65
CA GLY A 91 16.84 7.48 -0.48
C GLY A 91 16.30 7.89 0.89
N GLY A 92 15.02 7.69 1.20
CA GLY A 92 14.54 7.69 2.60
C GLY A 92 14.04 6.30 2.98
N ASP A 93 14.18 5.84 4.22
CA ASP A 93 13.58 4.56 4.62
C ASP A 93 12.06 4.70 4.75
N PRO A 94 11.27 3.73 4.25
CA PRO A 94 9.82 3.82 4.36
C PRO A 94 9.45 3.54 5.82
N TYR A 95 9.02 4.58 6.55
CA TYR A 95 8.49 4.45 7.91
C TYR A 95 7.25 3.51 7.96
N GLY A 96 6.48 3.49 6.88
CA GLY A 96 5.41 2.53 6.66
C GLY A 96 4.94 2.59 5.21
N TYR A 97 4.08 1.65 4.83
CA TYR A 97 3.40 1.67 3.55
C TYR A 97 2.10 0.86 3.59
N ALA A 98 1.14 1.23 2.74
CA ALA A 98 -0.10 0.50 2.52
C ALA A 98 -0.17 -0.10 1.10
N PRO A 99 -0.09 -1.44 0.93
CA PRO A 99 -0.26 -2.09 -0.37
C PRO A 99 -1.74 -2.14 -0.83
N PHE A 100 -2.39 -0.97 -0.93
CA PHE A 100 -3.84 -0.83 -1.08
C PHE A 100 -4.43 -1.41 -2.38
N PHE A 101 -3.59 -1.72 -3.38
CA PHE A 101 -3.98 -2.35 -4.65
C PHE A 101 -3.69 -3.85 -4.70
N ILE A 102 -3.10 -4.43 -3.65
CA ILE A 102 -2.70 -5.85 -3.61
C ILE A 102 -3.69 -6.61 -2.72
N PHE A 103 -4.60 -7.39 -3.30
CA PHE A 103 -5.47 -8.30 -2.54
C PHE A 103 -4.69 -9.58 -2.14
N PRO A 104 -4.81 -10.06 -0.88
CA PRO A 104 -5.73 -9.63 0.18
C PRO A 104 -5.24 -8.46 1.04
N HIS A 105 -4.01 -8.00 0.85
CA HIS A 105 -3.34 -6.98 1.68
C HIS A 105 -3.84 -5.55 1.50
N HIS A 106 -4.85 -5.30 0.66
CA HIS A 106 -5.39 -3.98 0.30
C HIS A 106 -5.87 -3.09 1.46
N ARG A 107 -6.05 -3.65 2.67
CA ARG A 107 -6.37 -2.91 3.91
C ARG A 107 -5.34 -3.18 5.01
N THR A 108 -4.11 -3.42 4.61
CA THR A 108 -3.00 -3.68 5.50
C THR A 108 -2.13 -2.43 5.56
N ILE A 109 -1.70 -2.06 6.75
CA ILE A 109 -0.62 -1.08 6.95
C ILE A 109 0.58 -1.86 7.46
N ILE A 110 1.69 -1.74 6.73
CA ILE A 110 2.95 -2.40 7.05
C ILE A 110 3.88 -1.32 7.58
N LEU A 111 4.32 -1.46 8.82
CA LEU A 111 5.18 -0.51 9.51
C LEU A 111 6.61 -1.05 9.57
N ALA A 112 7.59 -0.16 9.41
CA ALA A 112 8.97 -0.50 9.73
C ALA A 112 9.13 -0.72 11.24
N GLU A 113 10.05 -1.59 11.63
CA GLU A 113 10.26 -1.95 13.04
C GLU A 113 10.72 -0.75 13.87
N GLU A 114 11.48 0.16 13.26
CA GLU A 114 12.00 1.38 13.89
C GLU A 114 10.87 2.34 14.28
N VAL A 115 9.77 2.36 13.51
CA VAL A 115 8.63 3.24 13.77
C VAL A 115 7.92 2.89 15.06
N LEU A 116 7.93 1.61 15.45
CA LEU A 116 7.34 1.18 16.73
C LEU A 116 8.09 1.72 17.94
N LYS A 117 9.33 2.19 17.76
CA LYS A 117 10.17 2.78 18.81
C LYS A 117 10.03 4.30 18.88
N THR A 118 9.28 4.91 17.95
CA THR A 118 9.03 6.36 17.94
C THR A 118 7.95 6.75 18.95
N ASN A 119 7.78 8.05 19.20
CA ASN A 119 6.72 8.51 20.09
C ASN A 119 5.32 8.26 19.49
N ASN A 120 4.32 8.12 20.36
CA ASN A 120 2.94 7.83 19.95
C ASN A 120 2.34 8.87 19.00
N LEU A 121 2.78 10.13 19.06
CA LEU A 121 2.27 11.18 18.17
C LEU A 121 2.77 10.97 16.74
N ALA A 122 4.06 10.66 16.56
CA ALA A 122 4.65 10.32 15.28
C ALA A 122 4.02 9.06 14.70
N LEU A 123 3.92 8.00 15.50
CA LEU A 123 3.27 6.75 15.09
C LEU A 123 1.81 6.99 14.67
N LYS A 124 1.05 7.78 15.44
CA LYS A 124 -0.34 8.15 15.07
C LYS A 124 -0.39 8.83 13.71
N SER A 125 0.54 9.75 13.44
CA SER A 125 0.60 10.45 12.15
C SER A 125 0.92 9.52 11.00
N ILE A 126 1.87 8.59 11.18
CA ILE A 126 2.25 7.59 10.17
C ILE A 126 1.06 6.66 9.88
N VAL A 127 0.44 6.08 10.92
CA VAL A 127 -0.74 5.23 10.76
C VAL A 127 -1.86 5.97 10.04
N ALA A 128 -2.16 7.20 10.44
CA ALA A 128 -3.21 7.99 9.82
C ALA A 128 -2.89 8.37 8.36
N HIS A 129 -1.62 8.58 8.02
CA HIS A 129 -1.17 8.82 6.64
C HIS A 129 -1.40 7.58 5.77
N GLU A 130 -0.98 6.40 6.22
CA GLU A 130 -1.19 5.14 5.51
C GLU A 130 -2.69 4.78 5.37
N MET A 131 -3.50 5.11 6.37
CA MET A 131 -4.96 5.04 6.26
C MET A 131 -5.49 5.96 5.14
N GLY A 132 -4.87 7.12 4.94
CA GLY A 132 -5.16 8.02 3.83
C GLY A 132 -4.95 7.34 2.47
N HIS A 133 -3.85 6.59 2.31
CA HIS A 133 -3.60 5.79 1.11
C HIS A 133 -4.72 4.76 0.84
N ILE A 134 -5.16 4.05 1.88
CA ILE A 134 -6.27 3.08 1.78
C ILE A 134 -7.60 3.80 1.48
N GLN A 135 -7.85 4.95 2.12
CA GLN A 135 -9.08 5.72 1.96
C GLN A 135 -9.26 6.24 0.53
N GLY A 136 -8.20 6.80 -0.06
CA GLY A 136 -8.24 7.33 -1.42
C GLY A 136 -8.39 6.22 -2.48
N GLY A 137 -7.79 5.05 -2.25
CA GLY A 137 -7.97 3.87 -3.11
C GLY A 137 -7.67 4.17 -4.58
N LEU A 138 -8.62 3.87 -5.50
CA LEU A 138 -8.45 4.11 -6.94
C LEU A 138 -8.29 5.60 -7.31
N LYS A 139 -8.64 6.54 -6.41
CA LYS A 139 -8.40 7.97 -6.66
C LYS A 139 -6.91 8.31 -6.68
N HIS A 140 -6.04 7.37 -6.29
CA HIS A 140 -4.59 7.50 -6.36
C HIS A 140 -3.98 7.07 -7.70
N PHE A 141 -4.77 6.77 -8.74
CA PHE A 141 -4.28 6.61 -10.12
C PHE A 141 -3.91 7.96 -10.77
N GLY A 142 -3.18 8.80 -10.04
CA GLY A 142 -2.74 10.13 -10.43
C GLY A 142 -1.28 10.38 -10.06
N PRO A 143 -0.82 11.64 -10.16
CA PRO A 143 0.53 12.00 -9.78
C PRO A 143 0.85 11.62 -8.33
N LYS A 144 2.02 11.02 -8.07
CA LYS A 144 2.47 10.65 -6.71
C LYS A 144 2.27 11.80 -5.72
N LYS A 145 2.63 13.03 -6.09
CA LYS A 145 2.50 14.22 -5.24
C LYS A 145 1.06 14.44 -4.73
N GLU A 146 0.05 14.24 -5.57
CA GLU A 146 -1.35 14.44 -5.19
C GLU A 146 -1.83 13.35 -4.24
N MET A 147 -1.42 12.10 -4.48
CA MET A 147 -1.66 10.98 -3.58
C MET A 147 -1.05 11.22 -2.19
N GLU A 148 0.24 11.59 -2.14
CA GLU A 148 0.95 11.90 -0.89
C GLU A 148 0.29 13.08 -0.15
N GLN A 149 -0.12 14.12 -0.89
CA GLN A 149 -0.79 15.28 -0.31
C GLN A 149 -2.16 14.90 0.27
N TYR A 150 -2.93 14.07 -0.43
CA TYR A 150 -4.19 13.55 0.08
C TYR A 150 -4.00 12.76 1.38
N ALA A 151 -3.03 11.84 1.40
CA ALA A 151 -2.69 11.04 2.58
C ALA A 151 -2.28 11.93 3.77
N ASN A 152 -1.46 12.96 3.52
CA ASN A 152 -1.06 13.94 4.52
C ASN A 152 -2.24 14.76 5.07
N ASP A 153 -3.12 15.24 4.20
CA ASP A 153 -4.28 16.03 4.62
C ASP A 153 -5.33 15.18 5.34
N PHE A 154 -5.45 13.91 4.99
CA PHE A 154 -6.24 12.93 5.72
C PHE A 154 -5.64 12.69 7.12
N ALA A 155 -4.33 12.47 7.22
CA ALA A 155 -3.64 12.30 8.49
C ALA A 155 -3.87 13.48 9.43
N LYS A 156 -3.72 14.72 8.93
CA LYS A 156 -3.99 15.95 9.70
C LYS A 156 -5.41 15.99 10.28
N LYS A 157 -6.42 15.47 9.57
CA LYS A 157 -7.80 15.44 10.08
C LYS A 157 -7.97 14.47 11.26
N ILE A 158 -7.26 13.35 11.26
CA ILE A 158 -7.28 12.34 12.34
C ILE A 158 -6.40 12.76 13.52
N THR A 159 -5.26 13.41 13.26
CA THR A 159 -4.28 13.78 14.28
C THR A 159 -4.63 15.08 15.00
N LYS A 160 -5.45 15.95 14.42
CA LYS A 160 -5.96 17.17 15.08
C LYS A 160 -6.55 16.83 16.46
N PRO A 161 -6.21 17.60 17.52
CA PRO A 161 -6.86 17.47 18.80
C PRO A 161 -8.36 17.70 18.61
N SER A 162 -9.19 16.83 19.21
CA SER A 162 -10.63 17.08 19.26
C SER A 162 -10.86 18.37 20.04
N LEU A 163 -11.40 19.39 19.39
CA LEU A 163 -12.06 20.51 20.07
C LEU A 163 -13.35 19.96 20.70
N LYS A 164 -13.23 19.18 21.77
CA LYS A 164 -14.36 19.00 22.67
C LYS A 164 -14.57 20.34 23.35
N LYS A 165 -15.64 21.03 22.99
CA LYS A 165 -16.25 22.04 23.85
C LYS A 165 -16.48 21.38 25.20
N GLU A 166 -15.79 21.85 26.23
CA GLU A 166 -16.23 21.62 27.60
C GLU A 166 -17.65 22.19 27.71
N PRO A 167 -18.63 21.44 28.25
CA PRO A 167 -19.82 22.06 28.77
C PRO A 167 -19.38 22.82 30.01
N HIS A 168 -19.38 24.15 29.92
CA HIS A 168 -19.41 24.99 31.11
C HIS A 168 -20.76 24.73 31.79
N GLU A 169 -20.73 24.00 32.90
CA GLU A 169 -21.68 24.14 33.99
C GLU A 169 -21.16 25.18 34.98
#